data_AF-A0A7S2NZQ6-F1
#
_entry.id   AF-A0A7S2NZQ6-F1
#
_cell.length_a   1.000
_cell.length_b   1.000
_cell.length_c   1.000
_cell.angle_alpha   90.00
_cell.angle_beta   90.00
_cell.angle_gamma   90.00
#
_symmetry.space_group_name_H-M   'P 1'
#
loop_
_entity.id
_entity.type
_entity.pdbx_description
1 polymer ?
#
loop_
_entity_poly.entity_id
_entity_poly.type
_entity_poly.pdbx_seq_one_letter_code
_entity_poly.pdbx_strand_id
1 'polypeptide(L)'
;LWHWLKLFRSEDLLWAQAYSGSYRHALRDSDTFMAFCGVSCCANASDQEPGRLVPSHPVDTRAEEAVDVKAFAQPLPPVVETVETKPAPVPEVVPEPQPVPEVVTWVYRPVNGKPMAIRSSPTVERPVQSPSLVMINMGEEFEVAEELVGNQGVTFLKLADGRGWLFDKRPGFGVMCVRKG
;
A
#
# COMPACT_ATOMS: atom_id res chain seq x y z
N LEU A 1 -2.73 -52.47 -0.16
CA LEU A 1 -1.46 -52.04 -0.78
C LEU A 1 -1.61 -50.55 -1.03
N TRP A 2 -1.21 -49.67 -0.12
CA TRP A 2 0.17 -49.27 0.24
C TRP A 2 0.83 -48.40 -0.85
N HIS A 3 1.37 -47.25 -0.41
CA HIS A 3 2.06 -46.16 -1.13
C HIS A 3 1.11 -45.16 -1.83
N TRP A 4 0.80 -43.99 -1.29
CA TRP A 4 1.74 -42.94 -0.87
C TRP A 4 1.21 -42.13 0.32
N LEU A 5 1.95 -42.23 1.43
CA LEU A 5 1.92 -41.32 2.56
C LEU A 5 3.39 -41.11 2.91
N LYS A 6 3.88 -39.87 2.80
CA LYS A 6 5.09 -39.28 3.39
C LYS A 6 5.70 -38.23 2.45
N LEU A 7 5.37 -36.97 2.70
CA LEU A 7 6.33 -35.87 2.96
C LEU A 7 5.55 -34.56 3.21
N PHE A 8 4.67 -34.58 4.21
CA PHE A 8 4.32 -33.37 4.96
C PHE A 8 4.99 -33.53 6.34
N ARG A 9 6.24 -33.08 6.46
CA ARG A 9 6.77 -32.60 7.75
C ARG A 9 5.97 -31.33 8.04
N SER A 10 5.18 -31.16 9.10
CA SER A 10 5.31 -31.52 10.52
C SER A 10 6.43 -30.81 11.28
N GLU A 11 7.00 -29.73 10.74
CA GLU A 11 7.84 -28.78 11.48
C GLU A 11 7.61 -27.39 10.87
N ASP A 12 6.58 -26.69 11.36
CA ASP A 12 6.48 -25.21 11.47
C ASP A 12 5.09 -24.74 11.96
N LEU A 13 4.51 -25.52 12.90
CA LEU A 13 3.34 -25.12 13.68
C LEU A 13 3.74 -24.77 15.13
N LEU A 14 4.89 -24.11 15.30
CA LEU A 14 5.41 -23.65 16.60
C LEU A 14 5.89 -22.19 16.61
N TRP A 15 5.32 -21.31 15.77
CA TRP A 15 5.45 -19.86 15.96
C TRP A 15 4.11 -19.11 16.15
N ALA A 16 2.99 -19.84 16.26
CA ALA A 16 1.66 -19.25 16.48
C ALA A 16 1.23 -19.16 17.97
N GLN A 17 2.16 -19.33 18.94
CA GLN A 17 1.86 -19.23 20.38
C GLN A 17 2.92 -18.45 21.19
N ALA A 18 3.53 -17.41 20.61
CA ALA A 18 4.49 -16.55 21.33
C ALA A 18 4.25 -15.03 21.24
N TYR A 19 3.08 -14.56 20.76
CA TYR A 19 2.74 -13.13 20.73
C TYR A 19 1.36 -12.79 21.32
N SER A 20 0.96 -13.48 22.39
CA SER A 20 -0.15 -13.09 23.25
C SER A 20 0.30 -12.98 24.71
N GLY A 21 1.19 -12.04 25.02
CA GLY A 21 1.59 -11.86 26.42
C GLY A 21 2.67 -10.82 26.70
N SER A 22 2.37 -9.53 26.56
CA SER A 22 2.84 -8.49 27.49
C SER A 22 2.28 -7.12 27.11
N TYR A 23 1.02 -6.88 27.49
CA TYR A 23 0.47 -5.52 27.62
C TYR A 23 -0.42 -5.46 28.86
N ARG A 24 0.14 -5.81 30.02
CA ARG A 24 -0.37 -5.41 31.34
C ARG A 24 0.78 -5.38 32.33
N HIS A 25 1.25 -4.18 32.68
CA HIS A 25 1.43 -3.72 34.06
C HIS A 25 2.23 -2.40 34.05
N ALA A 26 1.52 -1.29 33.93
CA ALA A 26 1.93 0.01 34.46
C ALA A 26 0.66 0.82 34.82
N LEU A 27 -0.19 0.20 35.63
CA LEU A 27 -1.20 0.89 36.43
C LEU A 27 -1.08 0.39 37.87
N ARG A 28 -0.40 1.20 38.67
CA ARG A 28 -0.61 1.44 40.11
C ARG A 28 -0.20 2.90 40.29
N ASP A 29 -1.17 3.76 40.59
CA ASP A 29 -1.49 4.20 41.96
C ASP A 29 -0.28 4.91 42.58
N SER A 30 -0.35 6.15 43.07
CA SER A 30 -1.51 6.95 43.46
C SER A 30 -1.00 8.35 43.86
N ASP A 31 -1.91 9.31 43.92
CA ASP A 31 -1.86 10.51 44.75
C ASP A 31 -0.73 11.51 44.53
N THR A 32 -1.03 12.56 43.75
CA THR A 32 -0.53 13.89 44.08
C THR A 32 -1.61 14.94 43.81
N PHE A 33 -2.33 15.23 44.88
CA PHE A 33 -2.88 16.53 45.27
C PHE A 33 -3.68 17.33 44.23
N MET A 34 -5.01 17.27 44.39
CA MET A 34 -5.86 18.41 44.09
C MET A 34 -5.42 19.60 44.95
N ALA A 35 -5.00 20.69 44.31
CA ALA A 35 -5.00 22.02 44.89
C ALA A 35 -6.03 22.86 44.14
N PHE A 36 -7.22 22.94 44.73
CA PHE A 36 -8.18 24.01 44.47
C PHE A 36 -7.62 25.33 45.06
N CYS A 37 -7.15 26.21 44.20
CA CYS A 37 -7.27 27.66 44.33
C CYS A 37 -7.61 28.11 42.90
N GLY A 38 -8.70 28.79 42.62
CA GLY A 38 -9.25 29.89 43.37
C GLY A 38 -9.57 30.95 42.32
N VAL A 39 -10.80 31.42 42.37
CA VAL A 39 -11.40 32.51 41.60
C VAL A 39 -10.42 33.66 41.32
N SER A 40 -10.55 34.25 40.13
CA SER A 40 -10.46 35.69 39.83
C SER A 40 -9.35 36.14 38.87
N CYS A 41 -9.76 36.99 37.90
CA CYS A 41 -8.97 38.02 37.19
C CYS A 41 -8.01 37.48 36.09
N CYS A 42 -7.96 37.92 34.83
CA CYS A 42 -8.48 39.05 34.03
C CYS A 42 -8.54 38.55 32.56
N ALA A 43 -9.58 38.82 31.77
CA ALA A 43 -9.75 40.04 30.98
C ALA A 43 -8.47 40.52 30.25
N ASN A 44 -8.38 40.20 28.96
CA ASN A 44 -7.81 40.98 27.84
C ASN A 44 -8.16 40.16 26.58
N ALA A 45 -9.18 40.48 25.77
CA ALA A 45 -9.47 41.73 25.05
C ALA A 45 -8.26 42.24 24.26
N SER A 46 -8.48 42.44 22.95
CA SER A 46 -7.58 42.99 21.91
C SER A 46 -6.62 41.96 21.29
N ASP A 47 -6.59 41.65 20.00
CA ASP A 47 -7.04 42.43 18.84
C ASP A 47 -7.62 41.54 17.73
N GLN A 48 -8.73 42.04 17.17
CA GLN A 48 -9.21 41.74 15.84
C GLN A 48 -8.20 42.29 14.81
N GLU A 49 -7.70 41.43 13.93
CA GLU A 49 -7.35 41.87 12.57
C GLU A 49 -8.55 41.56 11.66
N PRO A 50 -9.32 42.58 11.23
CA PRO A 50 -10.38 42.39 10.26
C PRO A 50 -9.80 42.43 8.84
N GLY A 51 -10.10 41.40 8.07
CA GLY A 51 -10.33 41.55 6.64
C GLY A 51 -9.08 41.59 5.76
N ARG A 52 -8.68 40.42 5.28
CA ARG A 52 -8.20 40.31 3.89
C ARG A 52 -9.22 39.50 3.10
N LEU A 53 -10.20 40.23 2.55
CA LEU A 53 -11.09 39.74 1.50
C LEU A 53 -10.22 39.26 0.34
N VAL A 54 -10.13 37.95 0.17
CA VAL A 54 -9.53 37.34 -1.02
C VAL A 54 -10.49 37.63 -2.17
N PRO A 55 -10.04 38.23 -3.29
CA PRO A 55 -10.88 38.43 -4.45
C PRO A 55 -11.42 37.07 -4.92
N SER A 56 -12.75 36.94 -4.90
CA SER A 56 -13.46 35.85 -5.53
C SER A 56 -13.09 35.84 -7.01
N HIS A 57 -12.34 34.84 -7.44
CA HIS A 57 -12.10 34.59 -8.85
C HIS A 57 -13.45 34.45 -9.57
N PRO A 58 -13.61 35.03 -10.77
CA PRO A 58 -14.81 34.86 -11.56
C PRO A 58 -15.00 33.36 -11.82
N VAL A 59 -16.16 32.85 -11.40
CA VAL A 59 -16.67 31.55 -11.81
C VAL A 59 -16.82 31.64 -13.33
N ASP A 60 -15.88 31.03 -14.04
CA ASP A 60 -15.96 30.87 -15.48
C ASP A 60 -17.16 29.96 -15.75
N THR A 61 -18.31 30.57 -16.01
CA THR A 61 -19.50 29.90 -16.56
C THR A 61 -19.14 29.50 -17.97
N ARG A 62 -18.41 28.40 -18.09
CA ARG A 62 -18.15 27.74 -19.36
C ARG A 62 -19.50 27.32 -19.92
N ALA A 63 -19.88 28.03 -20.98
CA ALA A 63 -21.08 27.77 -21.76
C ALA A 63 -21.23 26.27 -22.00
N GLU A 64 -22.39 25.74 -21.60
CA GLU A 64 -22.83 24.41 -21.99
C GLU A 64 -23.05 24.42 -23.50
N GLU A 65 -21.99 24.09 -24.25
CA GLU A 65 -22.14 23.64 -25.63
C GLU A 65 -22.95 22.35 -25.59
N ALA A 66 -24.23 22.47 -25.90
CA ALA A 66 -25.11 21.35 -26.12
C ALA A 66 -24.51 20.47 -27.23
N VAL A 67 -23.95 19.33 -26.83
CA VAL A 67 -23.49 18.31 -27.76
C VAL A 67 -24.73 17.77 -28.46
N ASP A 68 -24.86 18.07 -29.76
CA ASP A 68 -25.94 17.57 -30.61
C ASP A 68 -25.83 16.05 -30.74
N VAL A 69 -26.70 15.34 -30.02
CA VAL A 69 -26.73 13.87 -29.93
C VAL A 69 -27.41 13.21 -31.15
N LYS A 70 -27.76 13.96 -32.22
CA LYS A 70 -28.57 13.42 -33.33
C LYS A 70 -27.81 12.64 -34.41
N ALA A 71 -26.50 12.45 -34.30
CA ALA A 71 -25.70 11.88 -35.39
C ALA A 71 -24.98 10.57 -35.02
N PHE A 72 -25.69 9.54 -34.56
CA PHE A 72 -25.07 8.20 -34.40
C PHE A 72 -25.98 7.01 -34.73
N ALA A 73 -26.99 7.21 -35.57
CA ALA A 73 -27.76 6.11 -36.18
C ALA A 73 -27.18 5.75 -37.56
N GLN A 74 -25.90 5.36 -37.61
CA GLN A 74 -25.43 4.60 -38.77
C GLN A 74 -25.90 3.15 -38.60
N PRO A 75 -26.53 2.54 -39.62
CA PRO A 75 -26.86 1.12 -39.59
C PRO A 75 -25.58 0.33 -39.31
N LEU A 76 -25.58 -0.47 -38.24
CA LEU A 76 -24.48 -1.38 -37.96
C LEU A 76 -24.23 -2.24 -39.21
N PRO A 77 -22.99 -2.41 -39.66
CA PRO A 77 -22.70 -3.35 -40.75
C PRO A 77 -23.22 -4.74 -40.35
N PRO A 78 -23.64 -5.57 -41.33
CA PRO A 78 -24.08 -6.92 -41.04
C PRO A 78 -22.97 -7.62 -40.25
N VAL A 79 -23.31 -8.07 -39.03
CA VAL A 79 -22.45 -8.88 -38.19
C VAL A 79 -22.14 -10.12 -39.00
N VAL A 80 -20.96 -10.14 -39.61
CA VAL A 80 -20.42 -11.35 -40.21
C VAL A 80 -20.14 -12.25 -39.02
N GLU A 81 -20.96 -13.29 -38.84
CA GLU A 81 -20.72 -14.36 -37.88
C GLU A 81 -19.37 -14.99 -38.24
N THR A 82 -18.32 -14.46 -37.62
CA THR A 82 -17.02 -15.11 -37.59
C THR A 82 -17.23 -16.38 -36.80
N VAL A 83 -17.42 -17.49 -37.53
CA VAL A 83 -17.45 -18.84 -36.98
C VAL A 83 -16.15 -19.00 -36.20
N GLU A 84 -16.26 -18.92 -34.88
CA GLU A 84 -15.17 -19.11 -33.94
C GLU A 84 -14.76 -20.58 -34.04
N THR A 85 -13.88 -20.88 -35.00
CA THR A 85 -13.20 -22.15 -35.09
C THR A 85 -12.44 -22.32 -33.79
N LYS A 86 -13.03 -23.10 -32.87
CA LYS A 86 -12.41 -23.69 -31.69
C LYS A 86 -10.97 -24.03 -32.07
N PRO A 87 -9.96 -23.27 -31.58
CA PRO A 87 -8.59 -23.52 -31.93
C PRO A 87 -8.30 -24.99 -31.61
N ALA A 88 -7.71 -25.70 -32.56
CA ALA A 88 -7.14 -27.01 -32.29
C ALA A 88 -6.31 -26.90 -30.99
N PRO A 89 -6.34 -27.90 -30.11
CA PRO A 89 -5.56 -27.88 -28.88
C PRO A 89 -4.11 -27.61 -29.28
N VAL A 90 -3.65 -26.38 -29.01
CA VAL A 90 -2.26 -26.01 -29.19
C VAL A 90 -1.51 -27.05 -28.37
N PRO A 91 -0.58 -27.84 -28.98
CA PRO A 91 0.17 -28.83 -28.24
C PRO A 91 0.70 -28.12 -27.01
N GLU A 92 0.35 -28.67 -25.84
CA GLU A 92 0.71 -28.17 -24.53
C GLU A 92 2.24 -28.11 -24.50
N VAL A 93 2.79 -26.97 -24.92
CA VAL A 93 4.21 -26.69 -24.88
C VAL A 93 4.49 -26.64 -23.40
N VAL A 94 4.95 -27.78 -22.86
CA VAL A 94 5.44 -27.89 -21.49
C VAL A 94 6.44 -26.75 -21.36
N PRO A 95 6.09 -25.66 -20.62
CA PRO A 95 6.95 -24.50 -20.58
C PRO A 95 8.26 -24.99 -19.98
N GLU A 96 9.32 -24.87 -20.78
CA GLU A 96 10.68 -25.17 -20.35
C GLU A 96 10.89 -24.50 -18.99
N PRO A 97 11.38 -25.23 -17.97
CA PRO A 97 11.42 -24.74 -16.60
C PRO A 97 12.25 -23.46 -16.57
N GLN A 98 11.55 -22.33 -16.55
CA GLN A 98 12.20 -21.04 -16.44
C GLN A 98 12.91 -21.01 -15.08
N PRO A 99 14.13 -20.46 -15.02
CA PRO A 99 14.86 -20.37 -13.76
C PRO A 99 13.95 -19.69 -12.74
N VAL A 100 13.58 -20.45 -11.71
CA VAL A 100 12.78 -19.94 -10.60
C VAL A 100 13.54 -18.74 -10.03
N PRO A 101 12.94 -17.54 -10.03
CA PRO A 101 13.63 -16.37 -9.52
C PRO A 101 14.05 -16.65 -8.07
N GLU A 102 15.30 -16.38 -7.75
CA GLU A 102 15.80 -16.52 -6.38
C GLU A 102 14.96 -15.63 -5.47
N VAL A 103 14.28 -16.26 -4.50
CA VAL A 103 13.49 -15.53 -3.51
C VAL A 103 14.46 -14.86 -2.54
N VAL A 104 14.43 -13.53 -2.51
CA VAL A 104 15.30 -12.73 -1.64
C VAL A 104 14.49 -12.21 -0.45
N THR A 105 15.00 -12.41 0.75
CA THR A 105 14.38 -11.87 1.97
C THR A 105 14.86 -10.44 2.24
N TRP A 106 13.91 -9.57 2.58
CA TRP A 106 14.14 -8.18 2.97
C TRP A 106 13.49 -7.90 4.32
N VAL A 107 13.99 -6.88 5.02
CA VAL A 107 13.46 -6.44 6.33
C VAL A 107 13.09 -4.97 6.27
N TYR A 108 11.88 -4.63 6.71
CA TYR A 108 11.44 -3.23 6.80
C TYR A 108 12.09 -2.53 8.00
N ARG A 109 13.00 -1.59 7.75
CA ARG A 109 13.74 -0.82 8.77
C ARG A 109 13.74 0.68 8.42
N PRO A 110 12.61 1.37 8.59
CA PRO A 110 12.51 2.79 8.28
C PRO A 110 13.28 3.64 9.30
N VAL A 111 13.94 4.70 8.84
CA VAL A 111 14.63 5.67 9.71
C VAL A 111 13.68 6.35 10.71
N ASN A 112 12.40 6.51 10.34
CA ASN A 112 11.42 7.22 11.17
C ASN A 112 10.60 6.32 12.11
N GLY A 113 10.83 5.01 12.11
CA GLY A 113 10.09 4.04 12.93
C GLY A 113 8.59 3.94 12.65
N LYS A 114 8.08 4.51 11.54
CA LYS A 114 6.66 4.49 11.20
C LYS A 114 6.33 3.33 10.26
N PRO A 115 5.14 2.72 10.36
CA PRO A 115 4.69 1.72 9.40
C PRO A 115 4.48 2.36 8.01
N MET A 116 4.56 1.54 6.96
CA MET A 116 4.36 1.98 5.57
C MET A 116 3.22 1.20 4.91
N ALA A 117 2.41 1.88 4.12
CA ALA A 117 1.37 1.23 3.33
C ALA A 117 2.00 0.50 2.13
N ILE A 118 1.56 -0.74 1.90
CA ILE A 118 1.95 -1.49 0.70
C ILE A 118 1.29 -0.85 -0.52
N ARG A 119 2.07 -0.62 -1.58
CA ARG A 119 1.60 0.03 -2.81
C ARG A 119 1.04 -0.98 -3.80
N SER A 120 0.04 -0.58 -4.58
CA SER A 120 -0.42 -1.39 -5.71
C SER A 120 0.50 -1.32 -6.93
N SER A 121 1.39 -0.32 -6.99
CA SER A 121 2.29 -0.06 -8.12
C SER A 121 3.69 0.35 -7.65
N PRO A 122 4.74 0.19 -8.49
CA PRO A 122 6.11 0.60 -8.19
C PRO A 122 6.27 2.13 -8.27
N THR A 123 5.67 2.84 -7.30
CA THR A 123 5.70 4.30 -7.22
C THR A 123 6.12 4.77 -5.83
N VAL A 124 6.95 5.81 -5.77
CA VAL A 124 7.41 6.41 -4.50
C VAL A 124 6.41 7.42 -3.95
N GLU A 125 5.72 8.10 -4.86
CA GLU A 125 4.72 9.11 -4.50
C GLU A 125 3.59 8.47 -3.71
N ARG A 126 3.02 9.22 -2.76
CA ARG A 126 1.78 8.79 -2.12
C ARG A 126 0.69 8.83 -3.19
N PRO A 127 0.06 7.69 -3.54
CA PRO A 127 -1.24 7.78 -4.18
C PRO A 127 -2.14 8.54 -3.20
N VAL A 128 -2.76 9.62 -3.68
CA VAL A 128 -3.66 10.48 -2.89
C VAL A 128 -4.75 9.63 -2.21
N GLN A 129 -5.05 8.46 -2.79
CA GLN A 129 -5.99 7.46 -2.28
C GLN A 129 -5.36 6.06 -2.41
N SER A 130 -4.28 5.75 -1.69
CA SER A 130 -3.83 4.35 -1.59
C SER A 130 -4.86 3.60 -0.76
N PRO A 131 -5.74 2.76 -1.34
CA PRO A 131 -6.80 2.09 -0.59
C PRO A 131 -6.27 0.88 0.16
N SER A 132 -4.97 0.57 0.04
CA SER A 132 -4.31 -0.51 0.75
C SER A 132 -4.42 -0.30 2.26
N LEU A 133 -5.32 -1.05 2.88
CA LEU A 133 -5.42 -1.20 4.33
C LEU A 133 -4.25 -2.02 4.90
N VAL A 134 -3.42 -2.61 4.03
CA VAL A 134 -2.30 -3.46 4.43
C VAL A 134 -1.05 -2.62 4.63
N MET A 135 -0.55 -2.65 5.86
CA MET A 135 0.63 -1.92 6.31
C MET A 135 1.74 -2.92 6.63
N ILE A 136 2.99 -2.52 6.38
CA ILE A 136 4.17 -3.24 6.85
C ILE A 136 4.71 -2.58 8.12
N ASN A 137 5.00 -3.40 9.13
CA ASN A 137 5.48 -2.94 10.44
C ASN A 137 7.00 -2.98 10.53
N MET A 138 7.58 -2.06 11.31
CA MET A 138 9.04 -2.03 11.53
C MET A 138 9.54 -3.37 12.06
N GLY A 139 10.57 -3.91 11.41
CA GLY A 139 11.17 -5.21 11.71
C GLY A 139 10.51 -6.40 10.99
N GLU A 140 9.39 -6.19 10.29
CA GLU A 140 8.75 -7.25 9.50
C GLU A 140 9.65 -7.70 8.36
N GLU A 141 9.82 -9.02 8.25
CA GLU A 141 10.55 -9.67 7.16
C GLU A 141 9.57 -10.06 6.06
N PHE A 142 9.98 -9.91 4.81
CA PHE A 142 9.16 -10.24 3.66
C PHE A 142 10.02 -10.77 2.52
N GLU A 143 9.43 -11.64 1.71
CA GLU A 143 10.04 -12.19 0.52
C GLU A 143 9.72 -11.32 -0.69
N VAL A 144 10.73 -11.11 -1.54
CA VAL A 144 10.62 -10.32 -2.76
C VAL A 144 10.66 -11.26 -3.96
N ALA A 145 9.63 -11.18 -4.80
CA ALA A 145 9.55 -11.92 -6.05
C ALA A 145 10.20 -11.17 -7.22
N GLU A 146 10.27 -9.84 -7.15
CA GLU A 146 10.78 -9.00 -8.24
C GLU A 146 11.40 -7.72 -7.67
N GLU A 147 12.62 -7.41 -8.10
CA GLU A 147 13.30 -6.14 -7.80
C GLU A 147 13.36 -5.30 -9.09
N LEU A 148 12.74 -4.12 -9.05
CA LEU A 148 12.71 -3.20 -10.18
C LEU A 148 13.47 -1.92 -9.83
N VAL A 149 14.60 -1.69 -10.50
CA VAL A 149 15.38 -0.47 -10.32
C VAL A 149 14.66 0.71 -10.96
N GLY A 150 14.25 1.65 -10.12
CA GLY A 150 13.60 2.90 -10.49
C GLY A 150 14.55 4.09 -10.58
N ASN A 151 13.95 5.25 -10.79
CA ASN A 151 14.68 6.52 -10.87
C ASN A 151 15.26 6.91 -9.49
N GLN A 152 16.33 7.71 -9.51
CA GLN A 152 17.02 8.19 -8.30
C GLN A 152 17.61 7.04 -7.44
N GLY A 153 17.84 5.90 -8.08
CA GLY A 153 18.39 4.68 -7.49
C GLY A 153 17.46 4.00 -6.48
N VAL A 154 16.16 4.32 -6.49
CA VAL A 154 15.18 3.61 -5.67
C VAL A 154 14.90 2.25 -6.29
N THR A 155 14.97 1.18 -5.52
CA THR A 155 14.60 -0.16 -5.95
C THR A 155 13.20 -0.46 -5.43
N PHE A 156 12.28 -0.74 -6.34
CA PHE A 156 10.94 -1.20 -6.01
C PHE A 156 10.95 -2.71 -5.80
N LEU A 157 10.28 -3.15 -4.74
CA LEU A 157 10.29 -4.51 -4.25
C LEU A 157 8.88 -5.08 -4.32
N LYS A 158 8.63 -6.03 -5.22
CA LYS A 158 7.35 -6.72 -5.33
C LYS A 158 7.31 -7.86 -4.32
N LEU A 159 6.35 -7.84 -3.40
CA LEU A 159 6.22 -8.90 -2.41
C LEU A 159 5.80 -10.21 -3.08
N ALA A 160 6.44 -11.32 -2.71
CA ALA A 160 6.13 -12.65 -3.21
C ALA A 160 4.73 -13.15 -2.80
N ASP A 161 4.19 -12.62 -1.71
CA ASP A 161 2.82 -12.90 -1.23
C ASP A 161 1.72 -12.22 -2.07
N GLY A 162 2.09 -11.38 -3.04
CA GLY A 162 1.15 -10.68 -3.91
C GLY A 162 0.43 -9.49 -3.27
N ARG A 163 0.80 -9.06 -2.05
CA ARG A 163 0.21 -7.87 -1.38
C ARG A 163 0.49 -6.57 -2.12
N GLY A 164 1.57 -6.51 -2.90
CA GLY A 164 1.90 -5.37 -3.75
C GLY A 164 3.40 -5.04 -3.80
N TRP A 165 3.72 -3.75 -3.68
CA TRP A 165 5.04 -3.17 -3.88
C TRP A 165 5.49 -2.33 -2.68
N LEU A 166 6.79 -2.40 -2.39
CA LEU A 166 7.51 -1.55 -1.45
C LEU A 166 8.71 -0.91 -2.17
N PHE A 167 9.50 -0.12 -1.46
CA PHE A 167 10.75 0.45 -1.97
C PHE A 167 11.85 0.40 -0.91
N ASP A 168 13.09 0.20 -1.36
CA ASP A 168 14.27 0.10 -0.50
C ASP A 168 14.61 1.42 0.19
N LYS A 169 14.41 2.54 -0.51
CA LYS A 169 14.75 3.89 -0.05
C LYS A 169 13.76 4.91 -0.58
N ARG A 170 13.59 5.99 0.18
CA ARG A 170 12.79 7.14 -0.23
C ARG A 170 13.66 8.38 -0.33
N PRO A 171 13.70 9.06 -1.50
CA PRO A 171 14.41 10.32 -1.65
C PRO A 171 14.00 11.31 -0.55
N GLY A 172 14.99 11.89 0.14
CA GLY A 172 14.81 12.81 1.26
C GLY A 172 14.51 12.17 2.62
N PHE A 173 14.17 10.88 2.70
CA PHE A 173 13.88 10.18 3.96
C PHE A 173 14.90 9.09 4.31
N GLY A 174 15.64 8.58 3.32
CA GLY A 174 16.68 7.57 3.51
C GLY A 174 16.22 6.14 3.26
N VAL A 175 16.92 5.18 3.87
CA VAL A 175 16.67 3.74 3.72
C VAL A 175 15.39 3.32 4.47
N MET A 176 14.61 2.46 3.85
CA MET A 176 13.33 1.98 4.33
C MET A 176 13.32 0.46 4.48
N CYS A 177 13.95 -0.27 3.56
CA CYS A 177 14.11 -1.72 3.62
C CYS A 177 15.58 -2.09 3.44
N VAL A 178 16.01 -3.16 4.10
CA VAL A 178 17.36 -3.72 3.97
C VAL A 178 17.29 -5.18 3.54
N ARG A 179 18.15 -5.56 2.59
CA ARG A 179 18.26 -6.96 2.16
C ARG A 179 18.86 -7.80 3.28
N LYS A 180 18.24 -8.95 3.56
CA LYS A 180 18.76 -9.94 4.50
C LYS A 180 19.65 -10.90 3.69
N GLY A 181 20.95 -10.84 3.97
CA GLY A 181 21.96 -11.71 3.35
C GLY A 181 22.00 -13.11 3.97
#